data_AF-A0A3C0IQ89-F1
#
_entry.id   AF-A0A3C0IQ89-F1
#
_cell.length_a   1.000
_cell.length_b   1.000
_cell.length_c   1.000
_cell.angle_alpha   90.00
_cell.angle_beta   90.00
_cell.angle_gamma   90.00
#
_symmetry.space_group_name_H-M   'P 1'
#
loop_
_entity.id
_entity.type
_entity.pdbx_description
1 polymer ?
#
loop_
_entity_poly.entity_id
_entity_poly.type
_entity_poly.pdbx_seq_one_letter_code
_entity_poly.pdbx_strand_id
1 'polypeptide(L)' 'MFVPSNDTVMRLFGVLIIFFMLATVAGAQTRISGKVLDTKGKPLVGASITLVNTYDGAIADSAGNFSFKTTEKG' A
#
# COMPACT_ATOMS: atom_id res chain seq x y z
N MET A 1 -17.32 13.72 39.81
CA MET A 1 -17.35 12.91 38.58
C MET A 1 -17.85 13.81 37.46
N PHE A 2 -17.01 14.20 36.51
CA PHE A 2 -17.41 15.09 35.41
C PHE A 2 -18.22 14.26 34.40
N VAL A 3 -19.51 14.55 34.27
CA VAL A 3 -20.38 13.91 33.24
C VAL A 3 -20.44 14.89 32.05
N PRO A 4 -19.89 14.53 30.88
CA PRO A 4 -19.94 15.41 29.72
C PRO A 4 -21.39 15.60 29.26
N SER A 5 -21.75 16.83 28.88
CA SER A 5 -23.07 17.12 28.31
C SER A 5 -23.23 16.45 26.95
N ASN A 6 -24.48 16.19 26.54
CA ASN A 6 -24.80 15.55 25.25
C ASN A 6 -24.19 16.30 24.05
N ASP A 7 -24.06 17.63 24.14
CA ASP A 7 -23.41 18.47 23.11
C ASP A 7 -21.92 18.17 22.97
N THR A 8 -21.25 17.88 24.08
CA THR A 8 -19.82 17.53 24.12
C THR A 8 -19.61 16.16 23.48
N VAL A 9 -20.50 15.20 23.76
CA VAL A 9 -20.48 13.86 23.16
C VAL A 9 -20.74 13.90 21.66
N MET A 10 -21.72 14.70 21.21
CA MET A 10 -22.06 14.85 19.80
C MET A 10 -20.91 15.49 18.99
N ARG A 11 -20.25 16.51 19.55
CA ARG A 11 -19.06 17.12 18.95
C ARG A 11 -17.89 16.15 18.87
N LEU A 12 -17.65 15.37 19.93
CA LEU A 12 -16.60 14.36 19.98
C LEU A 12 -16.81 13.26 18.93
N PHE A 13 -18.07 12.83 18.76
CA PHE A 13 -18.44 11.84 17.75
C PHE A 13 -18.18 12.36 16.32
N GLY A 14 -18.50 13.63 16.05
CA GLY A 14 -18.19 14.29 14.78
C GLY A 14 -16.68 14.35 14.47
N VAL A 15 -15.85 14.69 15.47
CA VAL A 15 -14.38 14.72 15.31
C VAL A 15 -13.82 13.33 15.03
N LEU A 16 -14.33 12.29 15.69
CA LEU A 16 -13.90 10.91 15.48
C LEU A 16 -14.21 10.43 14.05
N ILE A 17 -15.40 10.76 13.52
CA ILE A 17 -15.79 10.43 12.14
C ILE A 17 -14.87 11.12 11.14
N ILE A 18 -14.58 12.42 11.33
CA ILE A 18 -13.68 13.18 10.46
C ILE A 18 -12.26 12.58 10.48
N PHE A 19 -11.76 12.22 11.66
CA PHE A 19 -10.45 11.56 11.80
C PHE A 19 -10.40 10.21 11.08
N PHE A 20 -11.45 9.40 11.19
CA PHE A 20 -11.53 8.11 10.51
C PHE A 20 -11.60 8.26 8.98
N MET A 21 -12.32 9.26 8.48
CA MET A 21 -12.35 9.58 7.06
C MET A 21 -10.96 9.98 6.53
N LEU A 22 -10.22 10.82 7.26
CA LEU A 22 -8.87 11.25 6.87
C LEU A 22 -7.86 10.08 6.83
N ALA A 23 -7.99 9.10 7.72
CA ALA A 23 -7.11 7.94 7.77
C ALA A 23 -7.18 7.07 6.49
N THR A 24 -8.33 7.05 5.80
CA THR A 24 -8.50 6.25 4.57
C THR A 24 -7.80 6.83 3.34
N VAL A 25 -7.45 8.14 3.36
CA VAL A 25 -6.80 8.84 2.24
C VAL A 25 -5.27 8.77 2.34
N ALA A 26 -4.73 8.30 3.46
CA ALA A 26 -3.30 8.13 3.65
C ALA A 26 -2.77 6.92 2.82
N GLY A 27 -2.44 7.18 1.55
CA GLY A 27 -1.75 6.22 0.67
C GLY A 27 -0.32 5.95 1.13
N ALA A 28 -0.14 5.12 2.15
CA ALA A 28 1.17 4.84 2.76
C ALA A 28 2.01 3.79 2.00
N GLN A 29 1.38 3.02 1.10
CA GLN A 29 2.04 1.94 0.37
C GLN A 29 2.26 2.34 -1.10
N THR A 30 3.51 2.34 -1.53
CA THR A 30 3.91 2.50 -2.94
C THR A 30 3.70 1.18 -3.66
N ARG A 31 3.04 1.20 -4.82
CA ARG A 31 2.89 0.01 -5.67
C ARG A 31 3.95 0.02 -6.75
N ILE A 32 4.82 -1.00 -6.76
CA ILE A 32 5.79 -1.23 -7.83
C ILE A 32 5.20 -2.29 -8.76
N SER A 33 5.23 -2.02 -10.06
CA SER A 33 4.77 -2.95 -11.08
C SER A 33 5.52 -2.77 -12.38
N GLY A 34 5.66 -3.85 -13.14
CA GLY A 34 6.35 -3.82 -14.43
C GLY A 34 6.33 -5.17 -15.12
N LYS A 35 7.20 -5.32 -16.12
CA LYS A 35 7.34 -6.54 -16.92
C LYS A 35 8.82 -6.91 -17.05
N VAL A 36 9.12 -8.20 -16.88
CA VAL A 36 10.47 -8.76 -17.05
C VAL A 36 10.55 -9.42 -18.42
N LEU A 37 11.56 -9.05 -19.19
CA LEU A 37 11.83 -9.57 -20.53
C LEU A 37 13.25 -10.14 -20.60
N ASP A 38 13.44 -11.20 -21.38
CA ASP A 38 14.75 -11.70 -21.78
C ASP A 38 15.39 -10.78 -22.85
N THR A 39 16.68 -10.95 -23.10
CA THR A 39 17.50 -10.34 -24.17
C THR A 39 16.85 -10.39 -25.56
N LYS A 40 15.95 -11.35 -25.82
CA LYS A 40 15.20 -11.50 -27.07
C LYS A 40 13.83 -10.81 -27.06
N GLY A 41 13.51 -10.04 -26.03
CA GLY A 41 12.23 -9.35 -25.86
C GLY A 41 11.06 -10.26 -25.46
N LYS A 42 11.32 -11.51 -25.10
CA LYS A 42 10.29 -12.47 -24.66
C LYS A 42 10.01 -12.31 -23.16
N PRO A 43 8.76 -12.48 -22.69
CA PRO A 43 8.46 -12.50 -21.26
C PRO A 43 9.29 -13.53 -20.49
N LEU A 44 9.90 -13.10 -19.38
CA LEU A 44 10.63 -13.99 -18.49
C LEU A 44 9.72 -14.43 -17.35
N VAL A 45 9.22 -15.65 -17.46
CA VAL A 45 8.31 -16.26 -16.47
C VAL A 45 9.08 -16.71 -15.25
N GLY A 46 8.51 -16.51 -14.05
CA GLY A 46 9.08 -17.00 -12.81
C GLY A 46 10.33 -16.24 -12.36
N ALA A 47 10.65 -15.11 -12.99
CA ALA A 47 11.70 -14.23 -12.49
C ALA A 47 11.36 -13.77 -11.06
N SER A 48 12.35 -13.81 -10.17
CA SER A 48 12.20 -13.28 -8.80
C SER A 48 12.60 -11.81 -8.77
N ILE A 49 11.69 -10.95 -8.33
CA ILE A 49 11.92 -9.52 -8.12
C ILE A 49 11.98 -9.29 -6.62
N THR A 50 13.07 -8.69 -6.14
CA THR A 50 13.25 -8.32 -4.73
C THR A 50 13.71 -6.88 -4.66
N LEU A 51 13.10 -6.11 -3.75
CA LEU A 51 13.55 -4.76 -3.45
C LEU A 51 14.73 -4.83 -2.47
N VAL A 52 15.86 -4.23 -2.88
CA VAL A 52 17.15 -4.34 -2.18
C VAL A 52 17.04 -3.85 -0.74
N ASN A 53 17.59 -4.60 0.22
CA ASN A 53 17.53 -4.36 1.67
C ASN A 53 16.12 -4.46 2.28
N THR A 54 15.21 -5.18 1.62
CA THR A 54 13.83 -5.34 2.09
C THR A 54 13.36 -6.79 1.91
N TYR A 55 12.26 -7.13 2.56
CA TYR A 55 11.55 -8.39 2.32
C TYR A 55 10.52 -8.28 1.20
N ASP A 56 10.35 -7.09 0.63
CA ASP A 56 9.34 -6.84 -0.39
C ASP A 56 9.80 -7.33 -1.75
N GLY A 57 8.87 -7.95 -2.48
CA GLY A 57 9.17 -8.53 -3.79
C GLY A 57 7.95 -9.19 -4.42
N ALA A 58 8.14 -9.69 -5.63
CA ALA A 58 7.15 -10.45 -6.37
C ALA A 58 7.81 -11.47 -7.30
N ILE A 59 7.07 -12.48 -7.69
CA ILE A 59 7.45 -13.38 -8.78
C ILE A 59 6.71 -12.94 -10.05
N ALA A 60 7.43 -12.93 -11.18
CA ALA A 60 6.83 -12.64 -12.47
C ALA A 60 5.89 -13.76 -12.93
N ASP A 61 4.71 -13.37 -13.42
CA ASP A 61 3.69 -14.30 -13.94
C ASP A 61 4.09 -14.94 -15.29
N SER A 62 3.20 -15.74 -15.88
CA SER A 62 3.40 -16.38 -17.19
C SER A 62 3.54 -15.41 -18.36
N ALA A 63 3.13 -14.16 -18.18
CA ALA A 63 3.30 -13.09 -19.14
C ALA A 63 4.47 -12.15 -18.76
N GLY A 64 5.28 -12.52 -17.75
CA GLY A 64 6.43 -11.75 -17.26
C GLY A 64 6.04 -10.52 -16.44
N ASN A 65 4.77 -10.32 -16.09
CA ASN A 65 4.35 -9.16 -15.30
C ASN A 65 4.58 -9.41 -13.82
N PHE A 66 4.91 -8.36 -13.08
CA PHE A 66 5.02 -8.39 -11.63
C PHE A 66 4.32 -7.18 -11.01
N SER A 67 3.82 -7.35 -9.79
CA SER A 67 3.39 -6.23 -8.96
C SER A 67 3.39 -6.57 -7.49
N PHE A 68 3.95 -5.66 -6.68
CA PHE A 68 3.91 -5.72 -5.23
C PHE A 68 3.77 -4.33 -4.63
N LYS A 69 3.34 -4.28 -3.38
CA LYS A 69 3.28 -3.05 -2.59
C LYS A 69 4.48 -3.02 -1.65
N THR A 70 5.02 -1.83 -1.41
CA THR A 70 6.09 -1.58 -0.45
C THR A 70 5.80 -0.31 0.34
N THR A 71 6.21 -0.28 1.60
CA THR A 71 6.20 0.95 2.42
C THR A 71 7.52 1.70 2.36
N GLU A 72 8.52 1.12 1.70
CA GLU A 72 9.86 1.65 1.62
C GLU A 72 9.91 2.89 0.73
N LYS A 73 10.76 3.83 1.14
CA LYS A 73 10.99 5.10 0.44
C LYS A 73 12.42 5.06 -0.11
N GLY A 74 12.56 5.52 -1.37
CA GLY A 74 13.85 5.57 -2.08
C GLY A 74 14.79 6.65 -1.56
#